data_AF-A0A8J3U560-F1
#
_entry.id   AF-A0A8J3U560-F1
#
_cell.length_a   1.000
_cell.length_b   1.000
_cell.length_c   1.000
_cell.angle_alpha   90.00
_cell.angle_beta   90.00
_cell.angle_gamma   90.00
#
_symmetry.space_group_name_H-M   'P 1'
#
loop_
_entity.id
_entity.type
_entity.pdbx_description
1 polymer ?
#
loop_
_entity_poly.entity_id
_entity_poly.type
_entity_poly.pdbx_seq_one_letter_code
_entity_poly.pdbx_strand_id
1 'polypeptide(L)'
;MLSSAGRSEDDAPTPTDPGVHSGSMRVYNEPCEATENEDGSPRTFVWRERENTVIELVHDWRSMRPWWIDPLPEPMDHEVRHYRVRASSSKGQGLVEIEHHYEGWRFASILD
;
A
#
# COMPACT_ATOMS: atom_id res chain seq x y z
N MET A 1 -33.64 -36.29 -43.24
CA MET A 1 -32.31 -36.74 -42.77
C MET A 1 -31.39 -35.54 -42.79
N LEU A 2 -30.90 -35.13 -41.61
CA LEU A 2 -29.66 -34.37 -41.40
C LEU A 2 -29.41 -34.46 -39.89
N SER A 3 -28.43 -35.29 -39.53
CA SER A 3 -27.92 -35.43 -38.18
C SER A 3 -27.02 -34.24 -37.86
N SER A 4 -27.20 -33.65 -36.69
CA SER A 4 -26.20 -32.79 -36.06
C SER A 4 -25.94 -33.33 -34.66
N ALA A 5 -24.74 -33.87 -34.48
CA ALA A 5 -24.16 -34.22 -33.19
C ALA A 5 -23.16 -33.13 -32.77
N GLY A 6 -22.99 -32.96 -31.46
CA GLY A 6 -21.97 -32.09 -30.84
C GLY A 6 -22.62 -30.91 -30.10
N ARG A 7 -22.25 -30.57 -28.86
CA ARG A 7 -21.09 -30.95 -28.05
C ARG A 7 -21.46 -30.54 -26.61
N SER A 8 -21.26 -31.44 -25.65
CA SER A 8 -21.36 -31.14 -24.22
C SER A 8 -20.48 -29.93 -23.90
N GLU A 9 -21.06 -28.87 -23.36
CA GLU A 9 -20.30 -27.79 -22.76
C GLU A 9 -19.69 -28.33 -21.47
N ASP A 10 -18.39 -28.59 -21.57
CA ASP A 10 -17.43 -28.74 -20.50
C ASP A 10 -17.79 -27.88 -19.27
N ASP A 11 -17.90 -28.59 -18.15
CA ASP A 11 -17.55 -28.19 -16.79
C ASP A 11 -16.42 -27.16 -16.79
N ALA A 12 -16.77 -25.87 -16.80
CA ALA A 12 -15.79 -24.82 -16.55
C ALA A 12 -15.45 -24.87 -15.05
N PRO A 13 -14.18 -25.11 -14.67
CA PRO A 13 -13.81 -25.00 -13.28
C PRO A 13 -14.07 -23.56 -12.83
N THR A 14 -14.93 -23.39 -11.84
CA THR A 14 -15.09 -22.14 -11.09
C THR A 14 -13.69 -21.61 -10.78
N PRO A 15 -13.37 -20.33 -11.00
CA PRO A 15 -12.12 -19.79 -10.51
C PRO A 15 -12.15 -19.90 -8.99
N THR A 16 -11.46 -20.93 -8.49
CA THR A 16 -11.12 -21.09 -7.09
C THR A 16 -10.35 -19.85 -6.72
N ASP A 17 -11.02 -18.91 -6.03
CA ASP A 17 -10.43 -17.72 -5.44
C ASP A 17 -9.23 -18.17 -4.58
N PRO A 18 -7.98 -18.02 -5.06
CA PRO A 18 -6.84 -18.48 -4.33
C PRO A 18 -6.40 -17.35 -3.42
N GLY A 19 -7.07 -17.26 -2.27
CA GLY A 19 -6.52 -16.59 -1.11
C GLY A 19 -6.82 -15.10 -1.03
N VAL A 20 -8.06 -14.76 -0.73
CA VAL A 20 -8.28 -13.68 0.22
C VAL A 20 -7.94 -14.21 1.62
N HIS A 21 -6.66 -14.20 1.95
CA HIS A 21 -6.29 -13.97 3.35
C HIS A 21 -6.81 -12.58 3.69
N SER A 22 -8.07 -12.49 4.16
CA SER A 22 -8.59 -11.30 4.82
C SER A 22 -7.89 -11.17 6.18
N GLY A 23 -6.57 -10.95 6.17
CA GLY A 23 -5.94 -10.17 7.23
C GLY A 23 -6.65 -8.83 7.22
N SER A 24 -7.19 -8.41 8.37
CA SER A 24 -7.95 -7.17 8.48
C SER A 24 -7.03 -5.96 8.28
N MET A 25 -6.76 -5.58 7.04
CA MET A 25 -5.99 -4.38 6.73
C MET A 25 -6.73 -3.16 7.28
N ARG A 26 -6.18 -2.57 8.35
CA ARG A 26 -6.70 -1.33 8.92
C ARG A 26 -6.09 -0.18 8.15
N VAL A 27 -6.93 0.53 7.39
CA VAL A 27 -6.56 1.74 6.66
C VAL A 27 -6.83 2.96 7.53
N TYR A 28 -5.86 3.85 7.66
CA TYR A 28 -5.90 5.05 8.49
C TYR A 28 -5.84 6.32 7.65
N ASN A 29 -4.86 6.41 6.74
CA ASN A 29 -4.58 7.60 5.96
C ASN A 29 -4.48 8.86 6.85
N GLU A 30 -3.70 8.78 7.93
CA GLU A 30 -3.52 9.87 8.91
C GLU A 30 -2.15 10.55 8.71
N PRO A 31 -2.02 11.86 8.95
CA PRO A 31 -0.72 12.51 8.88
C PRO A 31 0.26 11.90 9.91
N CYS A 32 1.52 11.79 9.51
CA CYS A 32 2.63 11.45 10.41
C CYS A 32 3.84 12.33 10.12
N GLU A 33 4.75 12.42 11.08
CA GLU A 33 6.05 13.05 10.89
C GLU A 33 7.07 11.96 10.57
N ALA A 34 7.90 12.14 9.56
CA ALA A 34 8.95 11.17 9.22
C ALA A 34 10.30 11.86 9.01
N THR A 35 11.37 11.12 9.31
CA THR A 35 12.72 11.47 8.89
C THR A 35 13.15 10.54 7.77
N GLU A 36 13.98 11.06 6.87
CA GLU A 36 14.43 10.35 5.69
C GLU A 36 15.90 9.92 5.80
N ASN A 37 16.24 8.85 5.11
CA ASN A 37 17.61 8.52 4.74
C ASN A 37 18.06 9.41 3.56
N GLU A 38 19.35 9.32 3.19
CA GLU A 38 19.91 10.11 2.07
C GLU A 38 19.24 9.81 0.71
N ASP A 39 18.62 8.64 0.56
CA ASP A 39 17.88 8.22 -0.64
C ASP A 39 16.41 8.65 -0.64
N GLY A 40 15.95 9.33 0.42
CA GLY A 40 14.56 9.77 0.60
C GLY A 40 13.62 8.67 1.11
N SER A 41 14.13 7.49 1.44
CA SER A 41 13.36 6.43 2.11
C SER A 41 13.17 6.76 3.59
N PRO A 42 12.09 6.26 4.24
CA PRO A 42 11.83 6.57 5.63
C PRO A 42 12.82 5.89 6.58
N ARG A 43 13.33 6.65 7.55
CA ARG A 43 14.22 6.16 8.61
C ARG A 43 13.49 6.00 9.94
N THR A 44 12.75 7.03 10.34
CA THR A 44 11.86 7.00 11.51
C THR A 44 10.56 7.70 11.18
N PHE A 45 9.49 7.39 11.91
CA PHE A 45 8.25 8.14 11.84
C PHE A 45 7.50 8.16 13.17
N VAL A 46 6.79 9.26 13.44
CA VAL A 46 5.94 9.44 14.61
C VAL A 46 4.48 9.38 14.17
N TRP A 47 3.74 8.39 14.67
CA TRP A 47 2.30 8.25 14.43
C TRP A 47 1.57 8.01 15.75
N ARG A 48 0.53 8.82 16.01
CA ARG A 48 -0.24 8.82 17.28
C ARG A 48 0.66 8.85 18.51
N GLU A 49 1.56 9.83 18.55
CA GLU A 49 2.52 10.08 19.65
C GLU A 49 3.50 8.93 19.89
N ARG A 50 3.65 8.02 18.94
CA ARG A 50 4.60 6.89 19.03
C ARG A 50 5.66 7.01 17.96
N GLU A 51 6.90 7.02 18.42
CA GLU A 51 8.06 6.88 17.54
C GLU A 51 8.20 5.43 17.08
N ASN A 52 8.42 5.28 15.77
CA ASN A 52 8.67 4.02 15.11
C ASN A 52 9.98 4.14 14.33
N THR A 53 10.88 3.20 14.54
CA THR A 53 12.13 3.09 13.78
C THR A 53 11.93 2.08 12.65
N VAL A 54 12.22 2.47 11.42
CA VAL A 54 12.25 1.55 10.28
C VAL A 54 13.46 0.65 10.45
N ILE A 55 13.23 -0.65 10.56
CA ILE A 55 14.30 -1.66 10.69
C ILE A 55 14.54 -2.40 9.39
N GLU A 56 13.57 -2.39 8.47
CA GLU A 56 13.66 -3.02 7.16
C GLU A 56 12.70 -2.34 6.18
N LEU A 57 13.20 -1.94 5.01
CA LEU A 57 12.37 -1.57 3.87
C LEU A 57 12.03 -2.83 3.08
N VAL A 58 10.76 -3.23 3.12
CA VAL A 58 10.30 -4.48 2.49
C VAL A 58 9.99 -4.27 1.02
N HIS A 59 9.34 -3.15 0.69
CA HIS A 59 9.01 -2.78 -0.68
C HIS A 59 8.73 -1.28 -0.79
N ASP A 60 9.05 -0.69 -1.92
CA ASP A 60 8.64 0.67 -2.29
C ASP A 60 8.08 0.69 -3.72
N TRP A 61 7.12 1.59 -3.96
CA TRP A 61 6.59 1.85 -5.29
C TRP A 61 6.09 3.27 -5.39
N ARG A 62 5.80 3.70 -6.62
CA ARG A 62 5.29 5.04 -6.92
C ARG A 62 3.98 4.97 -7.66
N SER A 63 3.09 5.89 -7.35
CA SER A 63 1.83 6.07 -8.08
C SER A 63 1.61 7.55 -8.37
N MET A 64 0.88 7.84 -9.44
CA MET A 64 0.38 9.20 -9.68
C MET A 64 -1.01 9.36 -9.07
N ARG A 65 -1.20 10.42 -8.28
CA ARG A 65 -2.52 10.93 -7.93
C ARG A 65 -3.24 11.36 -9.21
N PRO A 66 -4.52 11.00 -9.38
CA PRO A 66 -5.25 11.42 -10.57
C PRO A 66 -5.39 12.94 -10.61
N TRP A 67 -4.81 13.55 -11.64
CA TRP A 67 -4.78 15.02 -11.81
C TRP A 67 -6.18 15.65 -11.95
N TRP A 68 -7.20 14.86 -12.27
CA TRP A 68 -8.59 15.33 -12.38
C TRP A 68 -9.36 15.34 -11.05
N ILE A 69 -8.82 14.73 -9.99
CA ILE A 69 -9.44 14.74 -8.66
C ILE A 69 -8.99 15.97 -7.87
N ASP A 70 -7.70 16.29 -7.96
CA ASP A 70 -7.10 17.43 -7.28
C ASP A 70 -6.05 18.08 -8.20
N PRO A 71 -6.34 19.23 -8.82
CA PRO A 71 -5.39 19.90 -9.69
C PRO A 71 -4.29 20.56 -8.86
N LEU A 72 -3.14 19.90 -8.79
CA LEU A 72 -1.93 20.42 -8.14
C LEU A 72 -1.15 21.32 -9.11
N PRO A 73 -0.34 22.26 -8.61
CA PRO A 73 0.33 23.25 -9.43
C PRO A 73 1.37 22.64 -10.38
N GLU A 74 2.04 21.56 -9.99
CA GLU A 74 3.03 20.87 -10.85
C GLU A 74 2.76 19.37 -11.00
N PRO A 75 3.07 18.77 -12.18
CA PRO A 75 2.93 17.33 -12.41
C PRO A 75 3.63 16.44 -11.38
N MET A 76 4.76 16.90 -10.83
CA MET A 76 5.53 16.17 -9.82
C MET A 76 4.83 16.14 -8.45
N ASP A 77 3.97 17.10 -8.15
CA ASP A 77 3.22 17.15 -6.89
C ASP A 77 2.17 16.02 -6.82
N HIS A 78 1.86 15.41 -7.96
CA HIS A 78 0.98 14.26 -8.05
C HIS A 78 1.70 12.93 -7.76
N GLU A 79 3.03 12.86 -7.63
CA GLU A 79 3.71 11.61 -7.26
C GLU A 79 3.43 11.28 -5.78
N VAL A 80 2.97 10.07 -5.52
CA VAL A 80 2.90 9.48 -4.18
C VAL A 80 3.90 8.34 -4.12
N ARG A 81 4.81 8.40 -3.15
CA ARG A 81 5.75 7.32 -2.85
C ARG A 81 5.20 6.47 -1.73
N HIS A 82 5.14 5.17 -1.95
CA HIS A 82 4.59 4.21 -1.01
C HIS A 82 5.73 3.37 -0.47
N TYR A 83 5.72 3.15 0.85
CA TYR A 83 6.73 2.36 1.53
C TYR A 83 6.07 1.34 2.42
N ARG A 84 6.33 0.06 2.15
CA ARG A 84 6.04 -1.03 3.07
C ARG A 84 7.29 -1.32 3.89
N VAL A 85 7.17 -1.15 5.21
CA VAL A 85 8.31 -1.23 6.12
C VAL A 85 8.00 -2.11 7.32
N ARG A 86 9.00 -2.85 7.77
CA ARG A 86 8.97 -3.39 9.13
C ARG A 86 9.48 -2.31 10.07
N ALA A 87 8.66 -1.98 11.06
CA ALA A 87 8.95 -0.92 12.02
C ALA A 87 8.93 -1.46 13.45
N SER A 88 9.79 -0.90 14.30
CA SER A 88 9.86 -1.20 15.73
C SER A 88 9.45 0.01 16.56
N SER A 89 8.66 -0.23 17.60
CA SER A 89 8.20 0.79 18.55
C SER A 89 8.27 0.29 19.99
N SER A 90 7.89 1.14 20.95
CA SER A 90 7.69 0.75 22.35
C SER A 90 6.63 -0.35 22.56
N LYS A 91 5.80 -0.65 21.55
CA LYS A 91 4.77 -1.70 21.59
C LYS A 91 5.18 -3.00 20.88
N GLY A 92 6.36 -3.04 20.28
CA GLY A 92 6.85 -4.18 19.51
C GLY A 92 7.06 -3.84 18.03
N GLN A 93 7.19 -4.88 17.22
CA GLN A 93 7.43 -4.78 15.78
C GLN A 93 6.16 -5.07 14.99
N GLY A 94 6.03 -4.42 13.83
CA GLY A 94 4.92 -4.64 12.92
C GLY A 94 5.29 -4.29 11.48
N LEU A 95 4.51 -4.82 10.54
CA LEU A 95 4.58 -4.45 9.13
C LEU A 95 3.54 -3.35 8.88
N VAL A 96 3.96 -2.24 8.28
CA VAL A 96 3.09 -1.09 8.04
C VAL A 96 3.36 -0.50 6.67
N GLU A 97 2.40 0.29 6.19
CA GLU A 97 2.57 1.13 5.01
C GLU A 97 2.50 2.61 5.41
N ILE A 98 3.45 3.37 4.89
CA ILE A 98 3.46 4.83 4.96
C ILE A 98 3.65 5.41 3.57
N GLU A 99 3.13 6.60 3.36
CA GLU A 99 3.12 7.28 2.07
C GLU A 99 3.75 8.66 2.22
N HIS A 100 4.58 9.04 1.24
CA HIS A 100 5.07 10.41 1.10
C HIS A 100 4.31 11.08 -0.05
N HIS A 101 3.47 12.06 0.31
CA HIS A 101 2.76 12.95 -0.59
C HIS A 101 3.49 14.28 -0.66
N TYR A 102 3.16 15.13 -1.63
CA TYR A 102 3.68 16.51 -1.68
C TYR A 102 3.32 17.33 -0.41
N GLU A 103 2.18 17.01 0.24
CA GLU A 103 1.72 17.64 1.49
C GLU A 103 2.47 17.15 2.73
N GLY A 104 3.27 16.08 2.57
CA GLY A 104 4.00 15.42 3.65
C GLY A 104 3.63 13.95 3.82
N TRP A 105 4.04 13.41 4.97
CA TRP A 105 3.98 11.98 5.25
C TRP A 105 2.63 11.56 5.84
N ARG A 106 2.19 10.36 5.47
CA ARG A 106 0.96 9.75 5.97
C ARG A 106 1.18 8.31 6.39
N PHE A 107 0.58 7.93 7.51
CA PHE A 107 0.44 6.54 7.92
C PHE A 107 -0.78 5.93 7.21
N ALA A 108 -0.53 4.98 6.31
CA ALA A 108 -1.56 4.41 5.46
C ALA A 108 -2.24 3.21 6.13
N SER A 109 -1.47 2.19 6.53
CA SER A 109 -2.04 0.94 7.01
C SER A 109 -1.13 0.15 7.95
N ILE A 110 -1.75 -0.76 8.72
CA ILE A 110 -1.06 -1.87 9.40
C ILE A 110 -1.35 -3.15 8.62
N LEU A 111 -0.31 -3.95 8.38
CA LEU A 111 -0.38 -5.23 7.71
C LEU A 111 -0.17 -6.33 8.76
N ASP A 112 -1.22 -7.12 9.02
CA ASP A 112 -1.22 -8.27 9.93
C ASP A 112 -0.52 -9.50 9.33
#